data_AF-A0A951WZ68-F1
#
_entry.id   AF-A0A951WZ68-F1
#
_cell.length_a   1.000
_cell.length_b   1.000
_cell.length_c   1.000
_cell.angle_alpha   90.00
_cell.angle_beta   90.00
_cell.angle_gamma   90.00
#
_symmetry.space_group_name_H-M   'P 1'
#
loop_
_entity.id
_entity.type
_entity.pdbx_description
1 polymer ?
#
loop_
_entity_poly.entity_id
_entity_poly.type
_entity_poly.pdbx_seq_one_letter_code
_entity_poly.pdbx_strand_id
1 'polypeptide(L)' 'MKTPRSAQPITAETVQLLATLNGLELAPDRAAQLAPELQALLEIEAQLDALELDTLPATGLPWEPFTQGASPETMP' A
#
# COMPACT_ATOMS: atom_id res chain seq x y z
N MET A 1 -21.84 3.12 -4.37
CA MET A 1 -21.18 4.43 -4.61
C MET A 1 -19.83 4.39 -3.94
N LYS A 2 -18.76 4.04 -4.68
CA LYS A 2 -17.39 4.12 -4.19
C LYS A 2 -17.03 5.61 -4.22
N THR A 3 -16.96 6.25 -3.05
CA THR A 3 -16.57 7.66 -2.95
C THR A 3 -15.19 7.82 -3.56
N PRO A 4 -14.96 8.78 -4.48
CA PRO A 4 -13.61 9.09 -4.90
C PRO A 4 -12.86 9.46 -3.64
N ARG A 5 -11.80 8.71 -3.32
CA ARG A 5 -10.96 9.02 -2.17
C ARG A 5 -10.38 10.39 -2.47
N SER A 6 -10.92 11.42 -1.81
CA SER A 6 -10.39 12.78 -1.90
C SER A 6 -8.94 12.67 -1.46
N ALA A 7 -8.01 12.71 -2.42
CA ALA A 7 -6.60 12.49 -2.17
C ALA A 7 -6.10 13.69 -1.35
N GLN A 8 -6.22 13.59 -0.03
CA GLN A 8 -5.49 14.48 0.85
C GLN A 8 -4.01 14.36 0.49
N PRO A 9 -3.32 15.48 0.28
CA PRO A 9 -1.91 15.44 -0.07
C PRO A 9 -1.12 14.74 1.05
N ILE A 10 -0.25 13.81 0.67
CA ILE A 10 0.68 13.15 1.58
C ILE A 10 1.67 14.19 2.08
N THR A 11 1.67 14.41 3.40
CA THR A 11 2.60 15.33 4.07
C THR A 11 3.78 14.56 4.66
N ALA A 12 4.89 15.27 4.92
CA ALA A 12 6.06 14.69 5.61
C ALA A 12 5.69 14.05 6.96
N GLU A 13 4.76 14.64 7.71
CA GLU A 13 4.25 14.10 8.97
C GLU A 13 3.52 12.77 8.76
N THR A 14 2.73 12.66 7.69
CA THR A 14 2.06 11.41 7.31
C THR A 14 3.08 10.32 6.99
N VAL A 15 4.16 10.66 6.27
CA VAL A 15 5.23 9.72 5.95
C VAL A 15 5.98 9.27 7.21
N GLN A 16 6.28 10.17 8.14
CA GLN A 16 6.89 9.79 9.43
C GLN A 16 5.99 8.88 10.26
N LEU A 17 4.69 9.16 10.30
CA LEU A 17 3.73 8.32 10.99
C LEU A 17 3.71 6.91 10.37
N LEU A 18 3.65 6.82 9.05
CA LEU A 18 3.68 5.54 8.33
C LEU A 18 4.98 4.76 8.59
N ALA A 19 6.13 5.44 8.60
CA ALA A 19 7.41 4.82 8.95
C ALA A 19 7.37 4.27 10.39
N THR A 20 6.89 5.07 11.34
CA THR A 20 6.77 4.68 12.75
C THR A 20 5.86 3.47 12.94
N LEU A 21 4.72 3.43 12.24
CA LEU A 21 3.78 2.30 12.27
C LEU A 21 4.39 1.01 11.72
N ASN A 22 5.42 1.11 10.89
CA ASN A 22 6.18 -0.02 10.36
C ASN A 22 7.49 -0.29 11.12
N GLY A 23 7.70 0.35 12.28
CA GLY A 23 8.90 0.18 13.10
C GLY A 23 10.17 0.81 12.51
N LEU A 24 10.03 1.72 11.55
CA LEU A 24 11.12 2.45 10.93
C LEU A 24 11.27 3.83 11.56
N GLU A 25 12.51 4.21 11.87
CA GLU A 25 12.84 5.58 12.26
C GLU A 25 13.24 6.38 11.01
N LEU A 26 12.44 7.41 10.68
CA LEU A 26 12.63 8.20 9.47
C LEU A 26 12.85 9.66 9.83
N ALA A 27 14.01 10.20 9.45
CA ALA A 27 14.33 11.60 9.69
C ALA A 27 13.35 12.56 8.96
N PRO A 28 13.03 13.73 9.54
CA PRO A 28 12.06 14.66 8.96
C PRO A 28 12.41 15.10 7.53
N ASP A 29 13.67 15.41 7.26
CA ASP A 29 14.14 15.78 5.91
C ASP A 29 13.96 14.66 4.89
N ARG A 30 14.14 13.40 5.31
CA ARG A 30 13.90 12.23 4.45
C ARG A 30 12.42 12.01 4.21
N ALA A 31 11.59 12.19 5.23
CA ALA A 31 10.14 12.13 5.09
C ALA A 31 9.60 13.21 4.13
N ALA A 32 10.15 14.42 4.19
CA ALA A 32 9.79 15.50 3.27
C ALA A 32 10.19 15.20 1.81
N GLN A 33 11.33 14.53 1.60
CA GLN A 33 11.76 14.09 0.27
C GLN A 33 10.89 12.96 -0.28
N LEU A 34 10.40 12.05 0.56
CA LEU A 34 9.60 10.89 0.17
C LEU A 34 8.11 11.21 -0.03
N ALA A 35 7.60 12.26 0.61
CA ALA A 35 6.20 12.69 0.49
C ALA A 35 5.72 12.86 -0.96
N PRO A 36 6.43 13.59 -1.86
CA PRO A 36 6.00 13.72 -3.26
C PRO A 36 6.06 12.41 -4.05
N GLU A 37 7.02 11.53 -3.75
CA GLU A 37 7.10 10.23 -4.44
C GLU A 37 5.95 9.31 -4.05
N LEU A 38 5.61 9.28 -2.76
CA LEU A 38 4.45 8.55 -2.26
C LEU A 38 3.13 9.12 -2.81
N GLN A 39 3.03 10.44 -2.95
CA GLN A 39 1.89 11.08 -3.59
C GLN A 39 1.72 10.60 -5.04
N ALA A 40 2.79 10.57 -5.82
CA ALA A 40 2.75 10.12 -7.21
C ALA A 40 2.31 8.65 -7.34
N LEU A 41 2.75 7.78 -6.43
CA LEU A 41 2.31 6.37 -6.40
C LEU A 41 0.81 6.23 -6.14
N LEU A 42 0.25 7.03 -5.23
CA LEU A 42 -1.19 7.03 -4.95
C LEU A 42 -2.02 7.57 -6.12
N GLU A 43 -1.48 8.53 -6.87
CA GLU A 43 -2.13 9.00 -8.10
C GLU A 43 -2.20 7.92 -9.17
N ILE A 44 -1.16 7.07 -9.30
CA ILE A 44 -1.19 5.90 -10.18
C ILE A 44 -2.23 4.88 -9.72
N GLU A 45 -2.36 4.66 -8.41
CA GLU A 45 -3.39 3.77 -7.85
C GLU A 45 -4.80 4.29 -8.16
N ALA A 46 -5.03 5.60 -8.09
CA ALA A 46 -6.31 6.20 -8.46
C ALA A 46 -6.63 6.02 -9.95
N GLN A 47 -5.62 6.11 -10.83
CA GLN A 47 -5.78 5.79 -12.26
C GLN A 47 -6.09 4.30 -12.47
N LEU A 48 -5.52 3.42 -11.63
CA LEU A 48 -5.79 1.99 -11.67
C LEU A 48 -7.22 1.64 -11.20
N ASP A 49 -7.71 2.30 -10.16
CA ASP A 49 -9.11 2.15 -9.70
C ASP A 49 -10.10 2.65 -10.79
N ALA A 50 -9.73 3.70 -11.52
CA ALA A 50 -10.52 4.20 -12.64
C ALA A 50 -10.62 3.22 -13.83
N LEU A 51 -9.74 2.21 -13.90
CA LEU A 51 -9.82 1.15 -14.92
C LEU A 51 -10.82 0.04 -14.55
N GLU A 52 -11.52 0.15 -13.42
CA GLU A 52 -12.57 -0.80 -12.98
C GLU A 52 -12.15 -2.27 -13.06
N LEU A 53 -10.89 -2.57 -12.75
CA LEU A 53 -10.29 -3.91 -12.92
C LEU A 53 -10.96 -5.02 -12.10
N ASP A 54 -11.71 -4.64 -11.05
CA ASP A 54 -12.56 -5.53 -10.24
C ASP A 54 -13.67 -6.21 -11.08
N THR A 55 -14.04 -5.61 -12.22
CA THR A 55 -15.01 -6.17 -13.16
C THR A 55 -14.42 -7.24 -14.08
N LEU A 56 -13.08 -7.36 -14.12
CA LEU A 56 -12.39 -8.35 -14.92
C LEU A 56 -12.24 -9.66 -14.13
N PRO A 57 -12.36 -10.83 -14.79
CA PRO A 57 -12.07 -12.09 -14.13
C PRO A 57 -10.62 -12.10 -13.67
N ALA A 58 -10.38 -12.35 -12.38
CA ALA A 58 -9.05 -12.45 -11.82
C ALA A 58 -8.25 -13.53 -12.58
N THR A 59 -7.18 -13.13 -13.24
CA THR A 59 -6.27 -14.02 -13.96
C THR A 59 -5.04 -14.33 -13.11
N GLY A 60 -4.79 -15.61 -12.86
CA GLY A 60 -3.62 -16.11 -12.14
C GLY A 60 -4.01 -17.14 -11.07
N LEU A 61 -3.03 -17.88 -10.57
CA LEU A 61 -3.20 -18.69 -9.36
C LEU A 61 -3.38 -17.74 -8.16
N PRO A 62 -4.28 -18.04 -7.22
CA PRO A 62 -4.40 -17.25 -6.00
C PRO A 62 -3.07 -17.31 -5.24
N TRP A 63 -2.67 -16.20 -4.61
CA TRP A 63 -1.38 -16.03 -3.92
C TRP A 63 -1.22 -16.88 -2.64
N GLU A 64 -2.14 -17.82 -2.41
CA GLU A 64 -2.26 -18.65 -1.20
C GLU A 64 -1.00 -19.41 -0.75
N PRO A 65 -0.02 -19.82 -1.58
CA PRO A 65 1.18 -20.47 -1.04
C PRO A 65 2.09 -19.55 -0.19
N PHE A 66 1.89 -18.23 -0.20
CA PHE A 66 2.72 -17.30 0.60
C PHE A 66 2.02 -16.76 1.87
N THR A 67 0.73 -17.04 2.06
CA THR A 67 0.02 -16.67 3.30
C THR A 67 0.01 -17.82 4.33
N GLN A 68 0.36 -19.05 3.94
CA GLN A 68 0.48 -20.21 4.83
C GLN A 68 1.87 -20.40 5.43
N GLY A 69 2.52 -19.31 5.82
CA GLY A 69 3.78 -19.31 6.58
C GLY A 69 3.59 -19.20 8.10
N ALA A 70 2.58 -19.85 8.69
CA ALA A 70 2.48 -20.03 10.15
C ALA A 70 1.49 -21.15 10.52
N SER A 71 1.90 -22.40 10.40
CA SER A 71 1.42 -23.47 11.29
C SER A 71 2.62 -24.32 11.71
N PRO A 72 3.02 -24.30 12.99
CA PRO A 72 3.97 -25.28 13.50
C PRO A 72 3.22 -26.61 13.69
N GLU A 73 3.93 -27.72 13.47
CA GLU A 73 3.49 -29.11 13.70
C GLU A 73 2.50 -29.64 12.63
N THR A 74 2.66 -30.80 12.01
CA THR A 74 3.18 -32.08 12.50
C THR A 74 3.75 -32.90 11.33
N MET A 75 4.97 -33.40 11.49
CA MET A 75 5.58 -34.48 10.68
C MET A 75 4.88 -35.82 10.96
N PRO A 76 4.65 -36.65 9.94
CA PRO A 76 4.87 -38.09 10.03
C PRO A 76 6.15 -38.52 9.30
#